data_AF-A0A1H6JYR5-F1
#
_entry.id   AF-A0A1H6JYR5-F1
#
_cell.length_a   1.000
_cell.length_b   1.000
_cell.length_c   1.000
_cell.angle_alpha   90.00
_cell.angle_beta   90.00
_cell.angle_gamma   90.00
#
_symmetry.space_group_name_H-M   'P 1'
#
loop_
_entity.id
_entity.type
_entity.pdbx_description
1 polymer ?
#
loop_
_entity_poly.entity_id
_entity_poly.type
_entity_poly.pdbx_seq_one_letter_code
_entity_poly.pdbx_strand_id
1 'polypeptide(L)'
;MLFIRLVWQTSLLAGLLLGLSACQTPPQTRQLLANPPDIARQHVIAQVPFYPQQQFFCGPTTLAEVAGFYGLSKSPDDIAPATFIPGLDGTLQIEMAAATRQLGLVAYAQPRATMAQLLSLVEENIPVIVLQNNSIAWLPQWHYAVVIGYDLDAAEVVLHTGVTEAHRLNFATFERTWQRGNYWLLAMLPPDKTSAQLEPFLYTRASQDLLNTGQPDAGLAALKSATRQWPDYWLSYFLLGNHYFSTQPAVAASWFAQGLPFAQQEVSYLNNYAMLLSELSCHSKAAELIATALQIAPQDDNLLDSEKQIRAAQPGSGKLLECQVETAGWQQNN
;
A
#
# COMPACT_ATOMS: atom_id res chain seq x y z
N MET A 1 61.55 27.58 1.98
CA MET A 1 60.55 27.38 0.89
C MET A 1 60.18 25.91 0.65
N LEU A 2 61.09 24.94 0.77
CA LEU A 2 60.78 23.51 0.58
C LEU A 2 59.77 22.93 1.61
N PHE A 3 59.91 23.31 2.89
CA PHE A 3 59.06 22.82 3.98
C PHE A 3 57.58 23.22 3.84
N ILE A 4 57.30 24.42 3.32
CA ILE A 4 55.93 24.91 3.13
C ILE A 4 55.24 24.13 2.01
N ARG A 5 55.94 23.78 0.92
CA ARG A 5 55.38 22.96 -0.16
C ARG A 5 55.02 21.54 0.29
N LEU A 6 55.81 20.95 1.19
CA LEU A 6 55.57 19.60 1.70
C LEU A 6 54.30 19.54 2.57
N VAL A 7 54.09 20.54 3.44
CA VAL A 7 52.90 20.63 4.32
C VAL A 7 51.62 20.84 3.50
N TRP A 8 51.67 21.63 2.43
CA TRP A 8 50.52 21.83 1.53
C TRP A 8 50.18 20.56 0.73
N GLN A 9 51.18 19.79 0.30
CA GLN A 9 50.96 18.52 -0.40
C GLN A 9 50.38 17.44 0.53
N THR A 10 50.85 17.34 1.77
CA THR A 10 50.29 16.39 2.75
C THR A 10 48.87 16.76 3.17
N SER A 11 48.54 18.04 3.28
CA SER A 11 47.18 18.49 3.61
C SER A 11 46.19 18.29 2.46
N LEU A 12 46.62 18.44 1.21
CA LEU A 12 45.81 18.12 0.03
C LEU A 12 45.56 16.61 -0.10
N LEU A 13 46.57 15.78 0.18
CA LEU A 13 46.43 14.32 0.22
C LEU A 13 45.55 13.83 1.38
N ALA A 14 45.66 14.43 2.57
CA ALA A 14 44.80 14.12 3.71
C ALA A 14 43.35 14.57 3.48
N GLY A 15 43.13 15.73 2.84
CA GLY A 15 41.81 16.18 2.41
C GLY A 15 41.19 15.28 1.33
N LEU A 16 42.00 14.79 0.39
CA LEU A 16 41.57 13.81 -0.62
C LEU A 16 41.22 12.45 -0.01
N LEU A 17 41.99 12.00 0.99
CA LEU A 17 41.75 10.74 1.72
C LEU A 17 40.53 10.81 2.65
N LEU A 18 40.25 11.98 3.26
CA LEU A 18 39.01 12.20 4.03
C LEU A 18 37.77 12.30 3.12
N GLY A 19 37.92 12.79 1.88
CA GLY A 19 36.87 12.79 0.85
C GLY A 19 36.54 11.41 0.27
N LEU A 20 37.40 10.40 0.45
CA LEU A 20 37.18 9.02 -0.01
C LEU A 20 36.38 8.15 0.97
N SER A 21 35.91 8.72 2.10
CA SER A 21 34.97 8.06 3.01
C SER A 21 33.54 7.90 2.43
N ALA A 22 33.32 8.32 1.18
CA ALA A 22 32.08 8.11 0.42
C ALA A 22 31.82 6.64 0.00
N CYS A 23 32.74 5.71 0.26
CA CYS A 23 32.50 4.26 0.12
C CYS A 23 31.72 3.65 1.30
N GLN A 24 30.80 4.40 1.90
CA GLN A 24 29.95 3.85 2.94
C GLN A 24 28.84 3.00 2.32
N THR A 25 28.72 1.74 2.74
CA THR A 25 27.55 0.90 2.45
C THR A 25 26.30 1.64 2.93
N PRO A 26 25.28 1.80 2.06
CA PRO A 26 24.04 2.47 2.43
C PRO A 26 23.37 1.83 3.65
N PRO A 27 22.61 2.61 4.45
CA PRO A 27 22.13 2.18 5.75
C PRO A 27 21.20 0.95 5.69
N GLN A 28 20.28 0.86 4.73
CA GLN A 28 19.36 -0.29 4.65
C GLN A 28 20.11 -1.56 4.23
N THR A 29 21.06 -1.48 3.31
CA THR A 29 21.90 -2.59 2.85
C THR A 29 22.74 -3.11 4.00
N ARG A 30 23.35 -2.20 4.78
CA ARG A 30 24.12 -2.58 5.96
C ARG A 30 23.23 -3.31 6.98
N GLN A 31 22.03 -2.80 7.24
CA GLN A 31 21.09 -3.41 8.17
C GLN A 31 20.60 -4.78 7.67
N LEU A 32 20.26 -4.87 6.37
CA LEU A 32 19.80 -6.10 5.72
C LEU A 32 20.88 -7.20 5.78
N LEU A 33 22.14 -6.86 5.50
CA LEU A 33 23.22 -7.84 5.54
C LEU A 33 23.58 -8.27 6.97
N ALA A 34 23.40 -7.38 7.96
CA ALA A 34 23.65 -7.71 9.36
C ALA A 34 22.51 -8.56 9.97
N ASN A 35 21.27 -8.26 9.63
CA ASN A 35 20.07 -8.91 10.14
C ASN A 35 19.09 -9.15 8.98
N PRO A 36 19.33 -10.18 8.14
CA PRO A 36 18.43 -10.48 7.04
C PRO A 36 17.06 -10.95 7.57
N PRO A 37 15.95 -10.65 6.87
CA PRO A 37 14.65 -11.20 7.20
C PRO A 37 14.63 -12.73 7.03
N ASP A 38 13.67 -13.39 7.68
CA ASP A 38 13.47 -14.85 7.59
C ASP A 38 12.80 -15.23 6.26
N ILE A 39 13.58 -15.15 5.18
CA ILE A 39 13.19 -15.45 3.80
C ILE A 39 14.24 -16.35 3.14
N ALA A 40 13.91 -16.98 2.01
CA ALA A 40 14.88 -17.78 1.25
C ALA A 40 16.15 -16.97 0.93
N ARG A 41 17.33 -17.62 0.92
CA ARG A 41 18.61 -16.93 0.61
C ARG A 41 18.61 -16.28 -0.77
N GLN A 42 17.92 -16.90 -1.71
CA GLN A 42 17.79 -16.45 -3.09
C GLN A 42 16.37 -16.76 -3.55
N HIS A 43 15.77 -15.84 -4.32
CA HIS A 43 14.48 -16.06 -4.94
C HIS A 43 14.38 -15.28 -6.24
N VAL A 44 13.79 -15.88 -7.26
CA VAL A 44 13.45 -15.19 -8.51
C VAL A 44 12.05 -15.64 -8.91
N ILE A 45 11.16 -14.67 -9.05
CA ILE A 45 9.80 -14.87 -9.55
C ILE A 45 9.91 -15.29 -11.01
N ALA A 46 9.51 -16.52 -11.30
CA ALA A 46 9.48 -17.01 -12.67
C ALA A 46 8.35 -16.33 -13.46
N GLN A 47 8.52 -16.23 -14.78
CA GLN A 47 7.45 -15.86 -15.73
C GLN A 47 6.87 -14.45 -15.58
N VAL A 48 7.57 -13.52 -14.93
CA VAL A 48 7.27 -12.09 -15.12
C VAL A 48 7.60 -11.75 -16.58
N PRO A 49 6.63 -11.31 -17.41
CA PRO A 49 6.92 -10.91 -18.78
C PRO A 49 7.97 -9.80 -18.83
N PHE A 50 8.71 -9.75 -19.93
CA PHE A 50 9.63 -8.66 -20.22
C PHE A 50 9.24 -7.97 -21.52
N TYR A 51 9.14 -6.64 -21.49
CA TYR A 51 8.99 -5.84 -22.69
C TYR A 51 10.17 -4.87 -22.79
N PRO A 52 10.94 -4.87 -23.90
CA PRO A 52 12.04 -3.93 -24.05
C PRO A 52 11.50 -2.49 -24.06
N GLN A 53 11.94 -1.67 -23.10
CA GLN A 53 11.39 -0.34 -22.91
C GLN A 53 11.78 0.60 -24.06
N GLN A 54 10.79 1.27 -24.64
CA GLN A 54 11.00 2.41 -25.53
C GLN A 54 11.25 3.69 -24.70
N GLN A 55 11.94 4.68 -25.28
CA GLN A 55 12.25 5.93 -24.57
C GLN A 55 10.97 6.61 -24.07
N PHE A 56 10.92 6.97 -22.79
CA PHE A 56 9.75 7.56 -22.07
C PHE A 56 8.58 6.60 -21.75
N PHE A 57 8.68 5.31 -22.07
CA PHE A 57 7.63 4.29 -21.82
C PHE A 57 7.92 3.38 -20.61
N CYS A 58 8.84 3.77 -19.70
CA CYS A 58 9.20 2.94 -18.55
C CYS A 58 8.02 2.68 -17.60
N GLY A 59 7.12 3.66 -17.40
CA GLY A 59 5.90 3.49 -16.61
C GLY A 59 4.94 2.45 -17.19
N PRO A 60 4.38 2.67 -18.41
CA PRO A 60 3.50 1.70 -19.08
C PRO A 60 4.09 0.31 -19.18
N THR A 61 5.40 0.21 -19.44
CA THR A 61 6.09 -1.07 -19.57
C THR A 61 6.08 -1.84 -18.26
N THR A 62 6.53 -1.24 -17.16
CA THR A 62 6.54 -1.93 -15.86
C THR A 62 5.13 -2.32 -15.41
N LEU A 63 4.12 -1.48 -15.68
CA LEU A 63 2.72 -1.84 -15.44
C LEU A 63 2.27 -3.04 -16.28
N ALA A 64 2.65 -3.11 -17.56
CA ALA A 64 2.32 -4.22 -18.45
C ALA A 64 2.98 -5.53 -18.02
N GLU A 65 4.24 -5.48 -17.58
CA GLU A 65 4.97 -6.65 -17.06
C GLU A 65 4.28 -7.22 -15.82
N VAL A 66 3.98 -6.38 -14.82
CA VAL A 66 3.32 -6.85 -13.59
C VAL A 66 1.87 -7.27 -13.85
N ALA A 67 1.11 -6.55 -14.69
CA ALA A 67 -0.23 -6.95 -15.08
C ALA A 67 -0.23 -8.32 -15.80
N GLY A 68 0.71 -8.51 -16.72
CA GLY A 68 0.89 -9.77 -17.45
C GLY A 68 1.28 -10.94 -16.54
N PHE A 69 2.08 -10.70 -15.50
CA PHE A 69 2.37 -11.71 -14.47
C PHE A 69 1.09 -12.21 -13.77
N TYR A 70 0.11 -11.34 -13.55
CA TYR A 70 -1.20 -11.71 -13.01
C TYR A 70 -2.21 -12.17 -14.08
N GLY A 71 -1.75 -12.43 -15.31
CA GLY A 71 -2.59 -12.93 -16.40
C GLY A 71 -3.41 -11.86 -17.12
N LEU A 72 -3.20 -10.57 -16.82
CA LEU A 72 -3.83 -9.47 -17.55
C LEU A 72 -2.99 -9.11 -18.77
N SER A 73 -3.36 -9.64 -19.94
CA SER A 73 -2.68 -9.33 -21.21
C SER A 73 -3.00 -7.91 -21.69
N LYS A 74 -2.19 -6.94 -21.24
CA LYS A 74 -2.19 -5.55 -21.72
C LYS A 74 -0.79 -5.18 -22.16
N SER A 75 -0.66 -4.69 -23.39
CA SER A 75 0.62 -4.20 -23.88
C SER A 75 0.98 -2.85 -23.24
N PRO A 76 2.26 -2.45 -23.25
CA PRO A 76 2.65 -1.10 -22.85
C PRO A 76 1.88 -0.01 -23.63
N ASP A 77 1.59 -0.24 -24.91
CA ASP A 77 0.84 0.70 -25.76
C ASP A 77 -0.63 0.82 -25.33
N ASP A 78 -1.24 -0.26 -24.83
CA ASP A 78 -2.61 -0.22 -24.28
C ASP A 78 -2.69 0.60 -22.98
N ILE A 79 -1.61 0.60 -22.19
CA ILE A 79 -1.53 1.29 -20.88
C ILE A 79 -1.04 2.73 -21.02
N ALA A 80 -0.26 3.05 -22.05
CA ALA A 80 0.33 4.37 -22.26
C ALA A 80 -0.69 5.53 -22.18
N PRO A 81 -1.90 5.44 -22.79
CA PRO A 81 -2.90 6.52 -22.69
C PRO A 81 -3.33 6.83 -21.25
N ALA A 82 -3.28 5.85 -20.34
CA ALA A 82 -3.65 6.01 -18.93
C ALA A 82 -2.54 6.62 -18.06
N THR A 83 -1.35 6.82 -18.62
CA THR A 83 -0.14 7.24 -17.87
C THR A 83 0.62 8.40 -18.50
N PHE A 84 0.22 8.81 -19.71
CA PHE A 84 0.85 9.88 -20.47
C PHE A 84 0.28 11.25 -20.10
N ILE A 85 1.18 12.18 -19.79
CA ILE A 85 0.83 13.59 -19.59
C ILE A 85 1.54 14.41 -20.67
N PRO A 86 0.81 15.15 -21.53
CA PRO A 86 1.43 16.00 -22.54
C PRO A 86 2.44 16.98 -21.96
N GLY A 87 3.66 16.98 -22.51
CA GLY A 87 4.74 17.87 -22.08
C GLY A 87 5.56 17.38 -20.88
N LEU A 88 5.29 16.17 -20.37
CA LEU A 88 6.17 15.48 -19.41
C LEU A 88 6.91 14.33 -20.08
N ASP A 89 8.22 14.30 -19.90
CA ASP A 89 9.10 13.23 -20.41
C ASP A 89 9.08 11.97 -19.51
N GLY A 90 7.90 11.55 -19.03
CA GLY A 90 7.75 10.34 -18.21
C GLY A 90 6.43 10.24 -17.44
N THR A 91 6.29 9.14 -16.68
CA THR A 91 5.09 8.83 -15.90
C THR A 91 5.24 9.22 -14.42
N LEU A 92 4.26 9.95 -13.87
CA LEU A 92 4.27 10.29 -12.45
C LEU A 92 3.76 9.12 -11.59
N GLN A 93 4.18 9.06 -10.32
CA GLN A 93 3.75 8.02 -9.37
C GLN A 93 2.22 7.95 -9.21
N ILE A 94 1.53 9.11 -9.28
CA ILE A 94 0.07 9.18 -9.21
C ILE A 94 -0.60 8.53 -10.43
N GLU A 95 0.01 8.67 -11.61
CA GLU A 95 -0.47 8.04 -12.84
C GLU A 95 -0.23 6.53 -12.82
N MET A 96 0.90 6.08 -12.26
CA MET A 96 1.14 4.64 -12.03
C MET A 96 0.02 4.02 -11.17
N ALA A 97 -0.36 4.69 -10.08
CA ALA A 97 -1.44 4.23 -9.21
C ALA A 97 -2.82 4.34 -9.87
N ALA A 98 -3.07 5.38 -10.68
CA ALA A 98 -4.31 5.51 -11.44
C ALA A 98 -4.47 4.40 -12.49
N ALA A 99 -3.45 4.16 -13.31
CA ALA A 99 -3.45 3.11 -14.32
C ALA A 99 -3.58 1.71 -13.69
N THR A 100 -2.91 1.46 -12.55
CA THR A 100 -3.08 0.20 -11.79
C THR A 100 -4.54 -0.04 -11.40
N ARG A 101 -5.23 0.99 -10.90
CA ARG A 101 -6.66 0.87 -10.55
C ARG A 101 -7.54 0.65 -11.76
N GLN A 102 -7.25 1.28 -12.90
CA GLN A 102 -7.98 1.04 -14.14
C GLN A 102 -7.87 -0.42 -14.62
N LEU A 103 -6.77 -1.11 -14.28
CA LEU A 103 -6.59 -2.54 -14.51
C LEU A 103 -7.33 -3.44 -13.50
N GLY A 104 -8.04 -2.87 -12.52
CA GLY A 104 -8.76 -3.61 -11.49
C GLY A 104 -7.88 -4.17 -10.38
N LEU A 105 -6.63 -3.71 -10.29
CA LEU A 105 -5.64 -4.15 -9.30
C LEU A 105 -5.54 -3.13 -8.16
N VAL A 106 -5.26 -3.63 -6.95
CA VAL A 106 -4.96 -2.79 -5.79
C VAL A 106 -3.61 -2.10 -6.04
N ALA A 107 -3.63 -0.77 -6.05
CA ALA A 107 -2.44 0.06 -6.24
C ALA A 107 -1.76 0.37 -4.90
N TYR A 108 -1.07 -0.61 -4.32
CA TYR A 108 -0.34 -0.42 -3.07
C TYR A 108 0.94 0.39 -3.33
N ALA A 109 0.84 1.72 -3.19
CA ALA A 109 1.98 2.63 -3.32
C ALA A 109 2.51 3.01 -1.93
N GLN A 110 3.78 2.71 -1.68
CA GLN A 110 4.42 3.01 -0.41
C GLN A 110 5.67 3.88 -0.60
N PRO A 111 5.71 5.09 0.00
CA PRO A 111 6.95 5.83 0.15
C PRO A 111 7.77 5.28 1.31
N ARG A 112 9.09 5.48 1.28
CA ARG A 112 10.00 5.13 2.39
C ARG A 112 9.93 3.64 2.77
N ALA A 113 9.77 2.76 1.78
CA ALA A 113 9.86 1.33 1.99
C ALA A 113 11.27 0.90 2.38
N THR A 114 11.40 -0.33 2.90
CA THR A 114 12.67 -0.91 3.30
C THR A 114 13.12 -2.00 2.34
N MET A 115 14.43 -2.22 2.23
CA MET A 115 15.00 -3.36 1.50
C MET A 115 14.44 -4.68 2.02
N ALA A 116 14.30 -4.85 3.34
CA ALA A 116 13.74 -6.06 3.93
C ALA A 116 12.31 -6.32 3.45
N GLN A 117 11.45 -5.30 3.50
CA GLN A 117 10.07 -5.38 3.00
C GLN A 117 10.02 -5.69 1.50
N LEU A 118 10.87 -5.03 0.69
CA LEU A 118 10.96 -5.27 -0.75
C LEU A 118 11.31 -6.74 -1.05
N LEU A 119 12.34 -7.28 -0.38
CA LEU A 119 12.77 -8.66 -0.62
C LEU A 119 11.72 -9.67 -0.14
N SER A 120 11.07 -9.43 1.00
CA SER A 120 10.00 -10.30 1.49
C SER A 120 8.79 -10.33 0.55
N LEU A 121 8.37 -9.18 -0.01
CA LEU A 121 7.31 -9.14 -1.02
C LEU A 121 7.67 -9.97 -2.26
N VAL A 122 8.92 -9.85 -2.72
CA VAL A 122 9.41 -10.60 -3.87
C VAL A 122 9.43 -12.10 -3.60
N GLU A 123 9.83 -12.52 -2.39
CA GLU A 123 9.80 -13.93 -1.96
C GLU A 123 8.37 -14.51 -1.99
N GLU A 124 7.37 -13.71 -1.60
CA GLU A 124 5.95 -14.04 -1.68
C GLU A 124 5.37 -13.99 -3.12
N ASN A 125 6.25 -13.95 -4.14
CA ASN A 125 5.91 -13.84 -5.56
C ASN A 125 5.07 -12.60 -5.89
N ILE A 126 5.39 -11.46 -5.28
CA ILE A 126 4.82 -10.15 -5.64
C ILE A 126 5.91 -9.37 -6.38
N PRO A 127 5.83 -9.24 -7.72
CA PRO A 127 6.72 -8.35 -8.46
C PRO A 127 6.48 -6.90 -8.02
N VAL A 128 7.56 -6.16 -7.78
CA VAL A 128 7.46 -4.81 -7.21
C VAL A 128 8.02 -3.79 -8.19
N ILE A 129 7.22 -2.80 -8.55
CA ILE A 129 7.68 -1.65 -9.35
C ILE A 129 8.39 -0.67 -8.42
N VAL A 130 9.59 -0.24 -8.78
CA VAL A 130 10.37 0.75 -8.02
C VAL A 130 10.71 1.95 -8.89
N LEU A 131 10.82 3.12 -8.26
CA LEU A 131 11.32 4.33 -8.92
C LEU A 131 12.78 4.56 -8.56
N GLN A 132 13.65 4.44 -9.55
CA GLN A 132 15.08 4.73 -9.43
C GLN A 132 15.43 6.03 -10.13
N ASN A 133 16.46 6.70 -9.64
CA ASN A 133 17.18 7.72 -10.40
C ASN A 133 18.60 7.24 -10.65
N ASN A 134 18.86 6.80 -11.88
CA ASN A 134 20.11 6.12 -12.27
C ASN A 134 21.27 7.08 -12.53
N SER A 135 21.00 8.40 -12.57
CA SER A 135 22.00 9.43 -12.78
C SER A 135 22.33 10.20 -11.49
N ILE A 136 23.30 11.09 -11.55
CA ILE A 136 23.71 11.94 -10.42
C ILE A 136 22.66 13.05 -10.22
N ALA A 137 22.48 13.53 -8.97
CA ALA A 137 21.37 14.41 -8.57
C ALA A 137 21.12 15.66 -9.47
N TRP A 138 22.17 16.21 -10.09
CA TRP A 138 22.11 17.37 -11.00
C TRP A 138 21.62 17.07 -12.44
N LEU A 139 21.53 15.80 -12.87
CA LEU A 139 21.10 15.38 -14.21
C LEU A 139 20.19 14.14 -14.09
N PRO A 140 19.01 14.24 -13.48
CA PRO A 140 18.20 13.08 -13.12
C PRO A 140 17.85 12.22 -14.34
N GLN A 141 17.90 10.90 -14.16
CA GLN A 141 17.41 9.89 -15.11
C GLN A 141 16.44 9.00 -14.35
N TRP A 142 15.20 9.46 -14.28
CA TRP A 142 14.11 8.76 -13.61
C TRP A 142 13.71 7.53 -14.40
N HIS A 143 13.59 6.41 -13.70
CA HIS A 143 13.39 5.12 -14.32
C HIS A 143 12.55 4.21 -13.43
N TYR A 144 11.48 3.65 -13.99
CA TYR A 144 10.78 2.53 -13.35
C TYR A 144 11.39 1.22 -13.78
N ALA A 145 11.57 0.33 -12.81
CA ALA A 145 12.01 -1.05 -13.00
C ALA A 145 11.11 -1.99 -12.19
N VAL A 146 11.01 -3.25 -12.60
CA VAL A 146 10.32 -4.28 -11.83
C VAL A 146 11.36 -5.14 -11.12
N VAL A 147 11.29 -5.19 -9.79
CA VAL A 147 12.06 -6.13 -8.99
C VAL A 147 11.38 -7.48 -9.05
N ILE A 148 12.12 -8.48 -9.54
CA ILE A 148 11.62 -9.85 -9.75
C ILE A 148 12.41 -10.89 -8.96
N GLY A 149 13.48 -10.50 -8.26
CA GLY A 149 14.28 -11.45 -7.49
C GLY A 149 15.38 -10.81 -6.69
N TYR A 150 16.10 -11.63 -5.94
CA TYR A 150 17.26 -11.26 -5.16
C TYR A 150 18.15 -12.47 -4.85
N ASP A 151 19.39 -12.17 -4.46
CA ASP A 151 20.39 -13.10 -3.96
C ASP A 151 21.10 -12.48 -2.76
N LEU A 152 20.82 -12.99 -1.55
CA LEU A 152 21.43 -12.51 -0.30
C LEU A 152 22.89 -12.96 -0.14
N ASP A 153 23.34 -14.00 -0.86
CA ASP A 153 24.74 -14.45 -0.83
C ASP A 153 25.60 -13.54 -1.70
N ALA A 154 25.12 -13.20 -2.90
CA ALA A 154 25.77 -12.27 -3.82
C ALA A 154 25.52 -10.79 -3.47
N ALA A 155 24.55 -10.51 -2.59
CA ALA A 155 24.06 -9.17 -2.27
C ALA A 155 23.56 -8.41 -3.51
N GLU A 156 22.69 -9.05 -4.29
CA GLU A 156 22.15 -8.54 -5.56
C GLU A 156 20.63 -8.57 -5.60
N VAL A 157 20.01 -7.56 -6.21
CA VAL A 157 18.63 -7.61 -6.70
C VAL A 157 18.60 -8.00 -8.18
N VAL A 158 17.52 -8.64 -8.61
CA VAL A 158 17.24 -9.00 -10.00
C VAL A 158 16.05 -8.18 -10.50
N LEU A 159 16.25 -7.45 -11.62
CA LEU A 159 15.32 -6.42 -12.11
C LEU A 159 15.01 -6.59 -13.60
N HIS A 160 13.77 -6.34 -14.02
CA HIS A 160 13.48 -5.94 -15.40
C HIS A 160 13.66 -4.43 -15.51
N THR A 161 14.57 -3.97 -16.37
CA THR A 161 14.96 -2.55 -16.45
C THR A 161 15.41 -2.16 -17.85
N GLY A 162 14.83 -1.08 -18.39
CA GLY A 162 15.19 -0.57 -19.71
C GLY A 162 15.00 -1.63 -20.78
N VAL A 163 16.09 -1.95 -21.48
CA VAL A 163 16.13 -2.99 -22.54
C VAL A 163 16.75 -4.30 -22.05
N THR A 164 16.92 -4.45 -20.73
CA THR A 164 17.60 -5.59 -20.12
C THR A 164 16.64 -6.38 -19.23
N GLU A 165 16.39 -7.63 -19.63
CA GLU A 165 15.68 -8.64 -18.82
C GLU A 165 16.57 -9.15 -17.69
N ALA A 166 15.98 -9.43 -16.52
CA ALA A 166 16.61 -10.02 -15.34
C ALA A 166 18.02 -9.45 -14.99
N HIS A 167 18.18 -8.14 -15.08
CA HIS A 167 19.42 -7.45 -14.75
C HIS A 167 19.77 -7.60 -13.27
N ARG A 168 20.99 -8.07 -12.98
CA ARG A 168 21.54 -8.18 -11.63
C ARG A 168 22.24 -6.90 -11.22
N LEU A 169 21.83 -6.33 -10.08
CA LEU A 169 22.41 -5.10 -9.54
C LEU A 169 22.73 -5.28 -8.05
N ASN A 170 23.94 -4.93 -7.63
CA ASN A 170 24.31 -5.04 -6.22
C ASN A 170 23.43 -4.15 -5.33
N PHE A 171 23.15 -4.61 -4.11
CA PHE A 171 22.27 -3.95 -3.14
C PHE A 171 22.66 -2.51 -2.85
N ALA A 172 23.96 -2.23 -2.70
CA ALA A 172 24.42 -0.89 -2.38
C ALA A 172 24.18 0.12 -3.52
N THR A 173 24.30 -0.30 -4.78
CA THR A 173 23.99 0.54 -5.94
C THR A 173 22.48 0.69 -6.10
N PHE A 174 21.74 -0.42 -5.95
CA PHE A 174 20.27 -0.39 -5.97
C PHE A 174 19.70 0.58 -4.94
N GLU A 175 20.09 0.46 -3.66
CA GLU A 175 19.58 1.32 -2.59
C GLU A 175 19.87 2.79 -2.86
N ARG A 176 21.08 3.15 -3.33
CA ARG A 176 21.41 4.56 -3.61
C ARG A 176 20.55 5.16 -4.73
N THR A 177 20.25 4.38 -5.77
CA THR A 177 19.42 4.84 -6.89
C THR A 177 17.95 4.88 -6.50
N TRP A 178 17.48 3.96 -5.67
CA TRP A 178 16.13 3.88 -5.14
C TRP A 178 15.85 4.93 -4.04
N GLN A 179 16.84 5.25 -3.20
CA GLN A 179 16.78 6.30 -2.18
C GLN A 179 16.42 7.66 -2.80
N ARG A 180 16.93 7.95 -3.99
CA ARG A 180 16.62 9.20 -4.71
C ARG A 180 15.15 9.30 -5.12
N GLY A 181 14.48 8.15 -5.32
CA GLY A 181 13.03 8.03 -5.47
C GLY A 181 12.30 7.91 -4.14
N ASN A 182 12.93 8.29 -3.01
CA ASN A 182 12.38 8.20 -1.66
C ASN A 182 11.98 6.78 -1.23
N TYR A 183 12.70 5.77 -1.74
CA TYR A 183 12.37 4.35 -1.54
C TYR A 183 10.91 4.03 -1.89
N TRP A 184 10.41 4.65 -2.95
CA TRP A 184 9.06 4.44 -3.40
C TRP A 184 8.94 3.09 -4.11
N LEU A 185 7.95 2.31 -3.70
CA LEU A 185 7.54 1.11 -4.40
C LEU A 185 6.05 1.13 -4.69
N LEU A 186 5.67 0.38 -5.72
CA LEU A 186 4.30 0.06 -6.08
C LEU A 186 4.19 -1.45 -6.23
N ALA A 187 3.39 -2.07 -5.36
CA ALA A 187 2.91 -3.43 -5.55
C ALA A 187 1.51 -3.35 -6.18
N MET A 188 1.36 -3.95 -7.34
CA MET A 188 0.05 -4.13 -7.99
C MET A 188 -0.47 -5.49 -7.57
N LEU A 189 -1.65 -5.56 -6.95
CA LEU A 189 -2.14 -6.82 -6.36
C LEU A 189 -3.53 -7.15 -6.90
N PRO A 190 -3.78 -8.40 -7.32
CA PRO A 190 -5.13 -8.91 -7.45
C PRO A 190 -5.92 -8.71 -6.14
N PRO A 191 -7.24 -8.47 -6.18
CA PRO A 191 -8.05 -8.20 -4.98
C PRO A 191 -8.02 -9.30 -3.90
N ASP A 192 -7.69 -10.53 -4.27
CA ASP A 192 -7.56 -11.68 -3.38
C ASP A 192 -6.14 -11.88 -2.83
N LYS A 193 -5.16 -11.07 -3.26
CA LYS A 193 -3.76 -11.17 -2.85
C LYS A 193 -3.38 -10.12 -1.81
N THR A 194 -2.82 -10.58 -0.68
CA THR A 194 -2.28 -9.76 0.42
C THR A 194 -0.91 -10.27 0.85
N SER A 195 -0.28 -9.54 1.77
CA SER A 195 0.97 -9.95 2.43
C SER A 195 1.04 -9.31 3.81
N ALA A 196 1.64 -10.02 4.78
CA ALA A 196 1.92 -9.47 6.11
C ALA A 196 2.94 -8.32 6.07
N GLN A 197 3.68 -8.19 4.97
CA GLN A 197 4.66 -7.11 4.75
C GLN A 197 4.00 -5.78 4.35
N LEU A 198 2.71 -5.77 4.04
CA LEU A 198 1.98 -4.56 3.65
C LEU A 198 1.45 -3.83 4.88
N GLU A 199 1.43 -2.50 4.82
CA GLU A 199 0.85 -1.65 5.86
C GLU A 199 -0.69 -1.65 5.74
N PRO A 200 -1.43 -2.03 6.81
CA PRO A 200 -2.89 -2.18 6.76
C PRO A 200 -3.60 -0.93 6.26
N PHE A 201 -3.16 0.26 6.71
CA PHE A 201 -3.73 1.54 6.29
C PHE A 201 -3.57 1.78 4.79
N LEU A 202 -2.36 1.56 4.24
CA LEU A 202 -2.07 1.82 2.84
C LEU A 202 -2.82 0.84 1.92
N TYR A 203 -2.89 -0.44 2.30
CA TYR A 203 -3.66 -1.44 1.54
C TYR A 203 -5.17 -1.15 1.59
N THR A 204 -5.69 -0.84 2.78
CA THR A 204 -7.12 -0.55 2.96
C THR A 204 -7.52 0.72 2.19
N ARG A 205 -6.67 1.76 2.20
CA ARG A 205 -6.87 2.97 1.40
C ARG A 205 -6.85 2.67 -0.10
N ALA A 206 -5.88 1.89 -0.58
CA ALA A 206 -5.82 1.50 -2.00
C ALA A 206 -7.05 0.67 -2.43
N SER A 207 -7.60 -0.14 -1.52
CA SER A 207 -8.84 -0.88 -1.74
C SER A 207 -10.06 0.05 -1.83
N GLN A 208 -10.13 1.07 -0.97
CA GLN A 208 -11.16 2.12 -1.07
C GLN A 208 -11.05 2.92 -2.36
N ASP A 209 -9.82 3.19 -2.82
CA ASP A 209 -9.59 3.91 -4.07
C ASP A 209 -10.15 3.15 -5.27
N LEU A 210 -10.12 1.80 -5.28
CA LEU A 210 -10.80 0.98 -6.29
C LEU A 210 -12.32 1.15 -6.25
N LEU A 211 -12.93 1.10 -5.05
CA LEU A 211 -14.36 1.34 -4.88
C LEU A 211 -14.79 2.70 -5.46
N ASN A 212 -13.99 3.73 -5.22
CA ASN A 212 -14.29 5.10 -5.64
C ASN A 212 -14.00 5.35 -7.14
N THR A 213 -13.28 4.45 -7.83
CA THR A 213 -12.83 4.68 -9.22
C THR A 213 -13.42 3.70 -10.23
N GLY A 214 -14.64 3.21 -9.96
CA GLY A 214 -15.39 2.42 -10.92
C GLY A 214 -15.01 0.94 -10.94
N GLN A 215 -14.29 0.45 -9.92
CA GLN A 215 -13.95 -0.96 -9.74
C GLN A 215 -14.54 -1.50 -8.41
N PRO A 216 -15.86 -1.43 -8.19
CA PRO A 216 -16.47 -1.76 -6.91
C PRO A 216 -16.24 -3.22 -6.51
N ASP A 217 -16.37 -4.17 -7.43
CA ASP A 217 -16.20 -5.60 -7.11
C ASP A 217 -14.77 -5.91 -6.65
N ALA A 218 -13.77 -5.34 -7.34
CA ALA A 218 -12.37 -5.47 -6.98
C ALA A 218 -12.07 -4.81 -5.62
N GLY A 219 -12.59 -3.59 -5.38
CA GLY A 219 -12.41 -2.91 -4.10
C GLY A 219 -13.04 -3.67 -2.92
N LEU A 220 -14.24 -4.24 -3.12
CA LEU A 220 -14.91 -5.05 -2.09
C LEU A 220 -14.17 -6.35 -1.81
N ALA A 221 -13.71 -7.04 -2.85
CA ALA A 221 -12.90 -8.24 -2.70
C ALA A 221 -11.60 -7.94 -1.94
N ALA A 222 -10.93 -6.82 -2.28
CA ALA A 222 -9.72 -6.38 -1.60
C ALA A 222 -9.96 -6.04 -0.11
N LEU A 223 -11.01 -5.30 0.22
CA LEU A 223 -11.37 -5.04 1.62
C LEU A 223 -11.67 -6.32 2.41
N LYS A 224 -12.34 -7.31 1.80
CA LYS A 224 -12.57 -8.62 2.43
C LYS A 224 -11.26 -9.38 2.63
N SER A 225 -10.30 -9.26 1.71
CA SER A 225 -8.97 -9.84 1.89
C SER A 225 -8.20 -9.15 3.02
N ALA A 226 -8.34 -7.84 3.16
CA ALA A 226 -7.74 -7.07 4.25
C ALA A 226 -8.25 -7.52 5.63
N THR A 227 -9.56 -7.82 5.80
CA THR A 227 -10.07 -8.34 7.08
C THR A 227 -9.54 -9.72 7.45
N ARG A 228 -9.14 -10.53 6.46
CA ARG A 228 -8.48 -11.83 6.72
C ARG A 228 -7.00 -11.65 7.08
N GLN A 229 -6.30 -10.73 6.42
CA GLN A 229 -4.88 -10.48 6.65
C GLN A 229 -4.59 -9.72 7.95
N TRP A 230 -5.43 -8.74 8.28
CA TRP A 230 -5.34 -7.91 9.48
C TRP A 230 -6.67 -7.92 10.22
N PRO A 231 -7.00 -9.04 10.89
CA PRO A 231 -8.30 -9.21 11.54
C PRO A 231 -8.54 -8.23 12.69
N ASP A 232 -7.48 -7.66 13.24
CA ASP A 232 -7.46 -6.66 14.31
C ASP A 232 -7.41 -5.20 13.79
N TYR A 233 -7.46 -4.97 12.47
CA TYR A 233 -7.46 -3.64 11.89
C TYR A 233 -8.87 -3.17 11.50
N TRP A 234 -9.40 -2.20 12.25
CA TRP A 234 -10.80 -1.78 12.19
C TRP A 234 -11.26 -1.22 10.82
N LEU A 235 -10.38 -0.54 10.08
CA LEU A 235 -10.78 0.29 8.94
C LEU A 235 -11.42 -0.51 7.81
N SER A 236 -10.99 -1.75 7.58
CA SER A 236 -11.58 -2.60 6.54
C SER A 236 -13.03 -2.96 6.86
N TYR A 237 -13.32 -3.27 8.14
CA TYR A 237 -14.70 -3.50 8.62
C TYR A 237 -15.57 -2.25 8.49
N PHE A 238 -15.01 -1.08 8.83
CA PHE A 238 -15.71 0.20 8.71
C PHE A 238 -16.15 0.48 7.27
N LEU A 239 -15.25 0.33 6.31
CA LEU A 239 -15.53 0.62 4.91
C LEU A 239 -16.53 -0.38 4.32
N LEU A 240 -16.42 -1.67 4.68
CA LEU A 240 -17.42 -2.69 4.31
C LEU A 240 -18.79 -2.37 4.92
N GLY A 241 -18.84 -2.02 6.21
CA GLY A 241 -20.07 -1.62 6.90
C GLY A 241 -20.74 -0.42 6.23
N ASN A 242 -19.98 0.63 5.93
CA ASN A 242 -20.48 1.82 5.24
C ASN A 242 -20.96 1.51 3.81
N HIS A 243 -20.26 0.65 3.07
CA HIS A 243 -20.67 0.26 1.73
C HIS A 243 -22.05 -0.40 1.71
N TYR A 244 -22.29 -1.33 2.65
CA TYR A 244 -23.56 -2.04 2.73
C TYR A 244 -24.65 -1.27 3.48
N PHE A 245 -24.33 -0.14 4.12
CA PHE A 245 -25.19 0.55 5.07
C PHE A 245 -26.62 0.73 4.55
N SER A 246 -26.80 1.37 3.40
CA SER A 246 -28.13 1.69 2.86
C SER A 246 -28.75 0.58 2.01
N THR A 247 -27.96 -0.38 1.53
CA THR A 247 -28.42 -1.40 0.57
C THR A 247 -28.71 -2.74 1.22
N GLN A 248 -27.91 -3.12 2.23
CA GLN A 248 -28.02 -4.37 2.97
C GLN A 248 -27.71 -4.13 4.46
N PRO A 249 -28.59 -3.43 5.20
CA PRO A 249 -28.34 -3.02 6.59
C PRO A 249 -27.92 -4.14 7.54
N ALA A 250 -28.50 -5.34 7.39
CA ALA A 250 -28.11 -6.51 8.18
C ALA A 250 -26.67 -6.98 7.89
N VAL A 251 -26.24 -6.94 6.63
CA VAL A 251 -24.86 -7.25 6.24
C VAL A 251 -23.91 -6.18 6.76
N ALA A 252 -24.27 -4.91 6.62
CA ALA A 252 -23.50 -3.80 7.17
C ALA A 252 -23.27 -3.97 8.68
N ALA A 253 -24.32 -4.31 9.42
CA ALA A 253 -24.26 -4.45 10.86
C ALA A 253 -23.37 -5.64 11.28
N SER A 254 -23.35 -6.72 10.49
CA SER A 254 -22.42 -7.83 10.73
C SER A 254 -20.94 -7.43 10.56
N TRP A 255 -20.62 -6.55 9.60
CA TRP A 255 -19.26 -6.03 9.42
C TRP A 255 -18.89 -5.07 10.55
N PHE A 256 -19.80 -4.15 10.90
CA PHE A 256 -19.58 -3.25 12.03
C PHE A 256 -19.41 -4.00 13.37
N ALA A 257 -20.18 -5.05 13.60
CA ALA A 257 -20.05 -5.88 14.80
C ALA A 257 -18.67 -6.55 14.88
N GLN A 258 -18.17 -7.11 13.78
CA GLN A 258 -16.86 -7.78 13.74
C GLN A 258 -15.69 -6.82 14.02
N GLY A 259 -15.73 -5.60 13.49
CA GLY A 259 -14.64 -4.63 13.71
C GLY A 259 -14.74 -3.84 15.02
N LEU A 260 -15.89 -3.85 15.71
CA LEU A 260 -16.12 -3.07 16.93
C LEU A 260 -15.07 -3.29 18.04
N PRO A 261 -14.58 -4.52 18.32
CA PRO A 261 -13.54 -4.73 19.32
C PRO A 261 -12.26 -3.92 19.07
N PHE A 262 -11.98 -3.58 17.82
CA PHE A 262 -10.77 -2.86 17.38
C PHE A 262 -11.04 -1.38 17.07
N ALA A 263 -12.30 -0.93 17.14
CA ALA A 263 -12.75 0.39 16.75
C ALA A 263 -13.30 1.23 17.91
N GLN A 264 -13.10 0.81 19.17
CA GLN A 264 -13.72 1.45 20.34
C GLN A 264 -13.28 2.90 20.57
N GLN A 265 -12.20 3.34 19.94
CA GLN A 265 -11.70 4.72 20.00
C GLN A 265 -12.00 5.52 18.72
N GLU A 266 -12.64 4.89 17.72
CA GLU A 266 -12.85 5.47 16.40
C GLU A 266 -14.23 6.12 16.33
N VAL A 267 -14.28 7.42 16.59
CA VAL A 267 -15.53 8.20 16.70
C VAL A 267 -16.48 7.98 15.52
N SER A 268 -15.97 8.06 14.29
CA SER A 268 -16.78 7.86 13.08
C SER A 268 -17.32 6.44 12.96
N TYR A 269 -16.59 5.44 13.46
CA TYR A 269 -17.03 4.06 13.49
C TYR A 269 -18.22 3.90 14.42
N LEU A 270 -18.07 4.37 15.66
CA LEU A 270 -19.10 4.30 16.69
C LEU A 270 -20.36 5.04 16.23
N ASN A 271 -20.20 6.22 15.63
CA ASN A 271 -21.31 7.00 15.10
C ASN A 271 -22.09 6.27 14.01
N ASN A 272 -21.39 5.80 12.97
CA ASN A 272 -22.04 5.14 11.85
C ASN A 272 -22.70 3.84 12.31
N TYR A 273 -22.05 3.06 13.18
CA TYR A 273 -22.67 1.85 13.69
C TYR A 273 -23.90 2.15 14.58
N ALA A 274 -23.84 3.19 15.42
CA ALA A 274 -24.98 3.62 16.23
C ALA A 274 -26.19 4.00 15.35
N MET A 275 -25.96 4.79 14.29
CA MET A 275 -27.00 5.17 13.35
C MET A 275 -27.61 3.95 12.65
N LEU A 276 -26.78 3.02 12.16
CA LEU A 276 -27.26 1.77 11.55
C LEU A 276 -28.11 0.94 12.52
N LEU A 277 -27.66 0.80 13.77
CA LEU A 277 -28.41 0.06 14.78
C LEU A 277 -29.75 0.73 15.09
N SER A 278 -29.82 2.07 15.04
CA SER A 278 -31.08 2.79 15.20
C SER A 278 -32.06 2.50 14.05
N GLU A 279 -31.58 2.48 12.80
CA GLU A 279 -32.41 2.08 11.64
C GLU A 279 -32.92 0.64 11.76
N LEU A 280 -32.11 -0.24 12.33
CA LEU A 280 -32.45 -1.63 12.61
C LEU A 280 -33.30 -1.82 13.89
N SER A 281 -33.80 -0.74 14.48
CA SER A 281 -34.57 -0.75 15.73
C SER A 281 -33.83 -1.31 16.97
N CYS A 282 -32.50 -1.40 16.92
CA CYS A 282 -31.61 -1.79 18.02
C CYS A 282 -31.24 -0.57 18.89
N HIS A 283 -32.26 0.14 19.37
CA HIS A 283 -32.09 1.48 19.95
C HIS A 283 -31.25 1.53 21.23
N SER A 284 -31.26 0.50 22.08
CA SER A 284 -30.43 0.46 23.30
C SER A 284 -28.95 0.47 22.94
N LYS A 285 -28.53 -0.43 22.04
CA LYS A 285 -27.15 -0.52 21.58
C LYS A 285 -26.72 0.72 20.78
N ALA A 286 -27.62 1.28 19.98
CA ALA A 286 -27.38 2.56 19.31
C ALA A 286 -27.08 3.68 20.32
N ALA A 287 -27.89 3.79 21.39
CA ALA A 287 -27.69 4.77 22.45
C ALA A 287 -26.39 4.57 23.23
N GLU A 288 -26.00 3.31 23.49
CA GLU A 288 -24.72 2.99 24.12
C GLU A 288 -23.54 3.43 23.25
N LEU A 289 -23.53 3.07 21.96
CA LEU A 289 -22.44 3.42 21.06
C LEU A 289 -22.29 4.93 20.84
N ILE A 290 -23.40 5.66 20.65
CA ILE A 290 -23.33 7.12 20.48
C ILE A 290 -22.87 7.81 21.76
N ALA A 291 -23.27 7.30 22.93
CA ALA A 291 -22.78 7.81 24.21
C ALA A 291 -21.26 7.56 24.36
N THR A 292 -20.74 6.40 23.96
CA THR A 292 -19.30 6.14 23.92
C THR A 292 -18.59 7.11 22.97
N ALA A 293 -19.14 7.37 21.78
CA ALA A 293 -18.56 8.34 20.85
C ALA A 293 -18.49 9.75 21.44
N LEU A 294 -19.55 10.19 22.12
CA LEU A 294 -19.62 11.50 22.80
C LEU A 294 -18.71 11.60 24.03
N GLN A 295 -18.33 10.49 24.66
CA GLN A 295 -17.30 10.53 25.70
C GLN A 295 -15.92 10.88 25.13
N ILE A 296 -15.64 10.48 23.88
CA ILE A 296 -14.39 10.76 23.18
C ILE A 296 -14.41 12.17 22.59
N ALA A 297 -15.52 12.57 21.94
CA ALA A 297 -15.68 13.85 21.27
C ALA A 297 -17.00 14.55 21.67
N PRO A 298 -17.10 15.12 22.89
CA PRO A 298 -18.37 15.62 23.46
C PRO A 298 -18.96 16.86 22.79
N GLN A 299 -18.18 17.55 21.96
CA GLN A 299 -18.58 18.78 21.26
C GLN A 299 -18.68 18.58 19.75
N ASP A 300 -18.66 17.34 19.26
CA ASP A 300 -18.81 17.07 17.84
C ASP A 300 -20.29 17.23 17.42
N ASP A 301 -20.54 18.19 16.55
CA ASP A 301 -21.90 18.52 16.09
C ASP A 301 -22.60 17.34 15.40
N ASN A 302 -21.86 16.50 14.67
CA ASN A 302 -22.44 15.33 13.99
C ASN A 302 -22.88 14.26 14.99
N LEU A 303 -22.11 14.07 16.06
CA LEU A 303 -22.48 13.13 17.12
C LEU A 303 -23.70 13.61 17.92
N LEU A 304 -23.74 14.91 18.23
CA LEU A 304 -24.88 15.51 18.93
C LEU A 304 -26.16 15.44 18.09
N ASP A 305 -26.05 15.59 16.78
CA ASP A 305 -27.18 15.39 15.87
C ASP A 305 -27.60 13.91 15.80
N SER A 306 -26.64 13.00 15.64
CA SER A 306 -26.89 11.56 15.62
C SER A 306 -27.56 11.08 16.93
N GLU A 307 -27.12 11.60 18.09
CA GLU A 307 -27.76 11.31 19.38
C GLU A 307 -29.23 11.75 19.41
N LYS A 308 -29.55 12.95 18.90
CA LYS A 308 -30.94 13.43 18.82
C LYS A 308 -31.79 12.54 17.92
N GLN A 309 -31.25 12.13 16.76
CA GLN A 309 -31.93 11.23 15.83
C GLN A 309 -32.22 9.87 16.48
N ILE A 310 -31.20 9.26 17.12
CA ILE A 310 -31.33 7.98 17.82
C ILE A 310 -32.39 8.06 18.94
N ARG A 311 -32.38 9.14 19.74
CA ARG A 311 -33.37 9.37 20.81
C ARG A 311 -34.79 9.53 20.26
N ALA A 312 -34.96 10.27 19.17
CA ALA A 312 -36.25 10.48 18.53
C ALA A 312 -36.84 9.18 17.94
N ALA A 313 -35.99 8.24 17.54
CA ALA A 313 -36.39 6.95 16.99
C ALA A 313 -36.83 5.93 18.06
N GLN A 314 -36.55 6.16 19.36
CA GLN A 314 -36.91 5.21 20.42
C GLN A 314 -38.43 5.21 20.67
N PRO A 315 -39.12 4.06 20.57
CA PRO A 315 -40.53 3.99 20.93
C PRO A 315 -40.72 4.19 22.44
N GLY A 316 -41.75 4.94 22.83
CA GLY A 316 -42.09 5.17 24.23
C GLY A 316 -42.45 3.87 24.95
N SER A 317 -41.63 3.48 25.94
CA SER A 317 -41.90 2.50 27.02
C SER A 317 -42.65 1.20 26.69
N GLY A 318 -42.55 0.70 25.45
CA GLY A 318 -42.97 -0.64 25.05
C GLY A 318 -41.78 -1.62 25.10
N LYS A 319 -42.03 -2.89 25.44
CA LYS A 319 -41.03 -3.98 25.57
C LYS A 319 -39.80 -3.79 24.68
N LEU A 320 -38.62 -3.74 25.30
CA LEU A 320 -37.32 -3.81 24.62
C LEU A 320 -37.31 -5.05 23.72
N LEU A 321 -37.45 -4.85 22.41
CA LEU A 321 -37.22 -5.91 21.43
C LEU A 321 -35.72 -6.22 21.42
N GLU A 322 -35.38 -7.49 21.59
CA GLU A 322 -34.00 -7.94 21.61
C GLU A 322 -33.39 -7.76 20.22
N CYS A 323 -32.23 -7.08 20.15
CA CYS A 323 -31.57 -6.74 18.90
C CYS A 323 -31.16 -8.00 18.12
N GLN A 324 -31.85 -8.29 17.00
CA GLN A 324 -31.66 -9.52 16.20
C GLN A 324 -30.38 -9.51 15.33
N VAL A 325 -29.53 -8.50 15.46
CA VAL A 325 -28.32 -8.34 14.64
C VAL A 325 -27.19 -9.29 15.07
N GLU A 326 -27.22 -9.81 16.30
CA GLU A 326 -26.19 -10.72 16.82
C GLU A 326 -26.32 -12.17 16.35
N THR A 327 -27.48 -12.58 15.82
CA THR A 327 -27.76 -14.00 15.51
C THR A 327 -27.54 -14.35 14.04
N ALA A 328 -27.40 -13.38 13.15
CA ALA A 328 -27.03 -13.60 11.76
C ALA A 328 -25.51 -13.76 11.62
N GLY A 329 -24.96 -14.77 12.31
CA GLY A 329 -23.63 -15.27 12.02
C GLY A 329 -23.59 -15.70 10.55
N TRP A 330 -22.89 -14.94 9.73
CA TRP A 330 -22.65 -15.29 8.33
C TRP A 330 -22.04 -16.69 8.29
N GLN A 331 -22.79 -17.65 7.75
CA GLN A 331 -22.23 -18.90 7.27
C GLN A 331 -21.22 -18.52 6.19
N GLN A 332 -19.95 -18.78 6.46
CA GLN A 332 -18.88 -18.74 5.47
C GLN A 332 -19.25 -19.68 4.32
N ASN A 333 -19.69 -19.13 3.20
CA ASN A 333 -19.57 -19.82 1.93
C ASN A 333 -18.24 -19.36 1.33
N ASN A 334 -17.31 -20.32 1.34
CA ASN A 334 -15.95 -20.34 0.79
C ASN A 334 -15.66 -19.38 -0.36
#